data_AF-A0A8C3RTR8-F1
#
_entry.id   AF-A0A8C3RTR8-F1
#
_cell.length_a   1.000
_cell.length_b   1.000
_cell.length_c   1.000
_cell.angle_alpha   90.00
_cell.angle_beta   90.00
_cell.angle_gamma   90.00
#
_symmetry.space_group_name_H-M   'P 1'
#
loop_
_entity.id
_entity.type
_entity.pdbx_description
1 polymer ?
#
loop_
_entity_poly.entity_id
_entity_poly.type
_entity_poly.pdbx_seq_one_letter_code
_entity_poly.pdbx_strand_id
1 'polypeptide(L)'
;MALPGELWAELPVEKRIFCSVLLFSWAVYLWEAFLARRQRKVYRTTTHVPWELGQIMDSETFEKSRLYQLDKSTFSFWSGLYSELEGTLILLCGGIPFLWNVSGQISGRAGFEPEYEIAQSLVFLLLATLFSAVTGLPWSLYNTFVIEEKHGFNQQFLAIRFLMTSCIALSAMFLIIFTKDFSVPGFNTCVSLQVLVTIYADYIAPLFDKFIPLPEGELKQAIEMMAKSIDFPLTKVYVVEGSKRSSHSNAYFYGFFKNKRIVLFDTLLEDYSALNKEHPEGEDGEDDDTKSKVKNKKQGCKNEEVLAVLGHELGHWKLGHTIKNIVISQMNSFLCFFLFAVLIGQKELFAAFGFYETQPTLIGLMIVFQFIFSPYNEILSFCLTVLSRRFEFQADAFAKELGKAKDLYSALIKLNKDNLGFPVSDWIFSMWHYSHPPLLERLQALKDAKQD
;
A
#
# COMPACT_ATOMS: atom_id res chain seq x y z
N MET A 1 36.92 1.36 33.85
CA MET A 1 35.78 0.74 33.15
C MET A 1 35.24 1.85 32.26
N ALA A 2 35.57 1.82 30.97
CA ALA A 2 35.20 2.90 30.05
C ALA A 2 33.68 3.02 29.98
N LEU A 3 33.14 4.24 29.93
CA LEU A 3 31.70 4.45 29.78
C LEU A 3 31.26 3.88 28.41
N PRO A 4 30.02 3.38 28.25
CA PRO A 4 29.56 2.79 26.99
C PRO A 4 29.78 3.68 25.75
N GLY A 5 29.78 5.01 25.92
CA GLY A 5 30.06 5.96 24.83
C GLY A 5 31.53 6.04 24.41
N GLU A 6 32.49 5.78 25.31
CA GLU A 6 33.93 5.78 25.00
C GLU A 6 34.30 4.56 24.14
N LEU A 7 33.74 3.38 24.50
CA LEU A 7 33.86 2.15 23.70
C LEU A 7 33.28 2.28 22.29
N TRP A 8 32.21 3.05 22.11
CA TRP A 8 31.63 3.30 20.79
C TRP A 8 32.52 4.21 19.93
N ALA A 9 33.12 5.24 20.54
CA ALA A 9 33.99 6.18 19.82
C ALA A 9 35.27 5.53 19.28
N GLU A 10 35.76 4.48 19.95
CA GLU A 10 36.95 3.72 19.56
C GLU A 10 36.70 2.70 18.43
N LEU A 11 35.45 2.38 18.11
CA LEU A 11 35.14 1.46 17.02
C LEU A 11 35.49 2.07 15.64
N PRO A 12 36.03 1.24 14.70
CA PRO A 12 36.18 1.63 13.31
C PRO A 12 34.87 2.15 12.71
N VAL A 13 34.99 3.10 11.77
CA VAL A 13 33.84 3.82 11.20
C VAL A 13 32.84 2.85 10.56
N GLU A 14 33.33 1.86 9.82
CA GLU A 14 32.55 0.82 9.15
C GLU A 14 31.73 -0.02 10.15
N LYS A 15 32.30 -0.33 11.33
CA LYS A 15 31.57 -1.06 12.38
C LYS A 15 30.49 -0.19 13.01
N ARG A 16 30.77 1.10 13.21
CA ARG A 16 29.77 2.04 13.75
C ARG A 16 28.60 2.21 12.79
N ILE A 17 28.86 2.31 11.48
CA ILE A 17 27.81 2.39 10.45
C ILE A 17 26.94 1.13 10.51
N PHE A 18 27.55 -0.06 10.41
CA PHE A 18 26.82 -1.33 10.43
C PHE A 18 25.99 -1.51 11.70
N CYS A 19 26.59 -1.27 12.88
CA CYS A 19 25.88 -1.38 14.15
C CYS A 19 24.76 -0.35 14.28
N SER A 20 24.94 0.88 13.78
CA SER A 20 23.90 1.91 13.83
C SER A 20 22.68 1.53 13.00
N VAL A 21 22.90 1.02 11.79
CA VAL A 21 21.82 0.54 10.91
C VAL A 21 21.07 -0.61 11.58
N LEU A 22 21.78 -1.60 12.11
CA LEU A 22 21.15 -2.76 12.73
C LEU A 22 20.39 -2.40 14.01
N LEU A 23 20.98 -1.57 14.87
CA LEU A 23 20.31 -1.08 16.09
C LEU A 23 19.08 -0.24 15.76
N PHE A 24 19.13 0.59 14.71
CA PHE A 24 17.98 1.36 14.26
C PHE A 24 16.86 0.44 13.75
N SER A 25 17.18 -0.57 12.92
CA SER A 25 16.23 -1.59 12.46
C SER A 25 15.50 -2.24 13.64
N TRP A 26 16.25 -2.73 14.64
CA TRP A 26 15.67 -3.34 15.82
C TRP A 26 14.84 -2.37 16.65
N ALA A 27 15.25 -1.11 16.77
CA ALA A 27 14.49 -0.09 17.49
C ALA A 27 13.14 0.19 16.81
N VAL A 28 13.13 0.31 15.47
CA VAL A 28 11.91 0.47 14.68
C VAL A 28 11.02 -0.77 14.85
N TYR A 29 11.55 -1.98 14.68
CA TYR A 29 10.79 -3.20 14.88
C TYR A 29 10.14 -3.30 16.27
N LEU A 30 10.90 -2.97 17.33
CA LEU A 30 10.37 -2.98 18.70
C LEU A 30 9.28 -1.92 18.93
N TRP A 31 9.45 -0.73 18.34
CA TRP A 31 8.43 0.31 18.34
C TRP A 31 7.14 -0.17 17.65
N GLU A 32 7.28 -0.76 16.46
CA GLU A 32 6.15 -1.29 15.69
C GLU A 32 5.44 -2.44 16.42
N ALA A 33 6.21 -3.37 17.01
CA ALA A 33 5.66 -4.45 17.82
C ALA A 33 4.93 -3.93 19.06
N PHE A 34 5.43 -2.85 19.68
CA PHE A 34 4.74 -2.17 20.79
C PHE A 34 3.39 -1.58 20.34
N LEU A 35 3.36 -0.85 19.22
CA LEU A 35 2.13 -0.29 18.66
C LEU A 35 1.12 -1.39 18.30
N ALA A 36 1.57 -2.42 17.57
CA ALA A 36 0.73 -3.55 17.17
C ALA A 36 0.15 -4.29 18.38
N ARG A 37 0.93 -4.45 19.47
CA ARG A 37 0.44 -5.05 20.72
C ARG A 37 -0.69 -4.23 21.36
N ARG A 38 -0.61 -2.90 21.32
CA ARG A 38 -1.67 -2.01 21.84
C ARG A 38 -2.95 -2.17 21.03
N GLN A 39 -2.84 -2.14 19.69
CA GLN A 39 -3.98 -2.34 18.82
C GLN A 39 -4.59 -3.73 19.00
N ARG A 40 -3.77 -4.77 19.11
CA ARG A 40 -4.24 -6.13 19.39
C ARG A 40 -4.97 -6.25 20.73
N LYS A 41 -4.55 -5.48 21.74
CA LYS A 41 -5.27 -5.40 23.02
C LYS A 41 -6.68 -4.86 22.80
N VAL A 42 -6.86 -3.82 21.98
CA VAL A 42 -8.18 -3.27 21.62
C VAL A 42 -9.09 -4.33 21.02
N TYR A 43 -8.59 -5.14 20.07
CA TYR A 43 -9.37 -6.25 19.48
C TYR A 43 -9.75 -7.35 20.48
N ARG A 44 -8.93 -7.58 21.52
CA ARG A 44 -9.20 -8.59 22.55
C ARG A 44 -10.14 -8.10 23.64
N THR A 45 -10.07 -6.82 24.00
CA THR A 45 -10.85 -6.26 25.11
C THR A 45 -12.21 -5.73 24.68
N THR A 46 -12.33 -5.25 23.45
CA THR A 46 -13.57 -4.65 22.94
C THR A 46 -14.44 -5.74 22.32
N THR A 47 -15.13 -6.52 23.16
CA THR A 47 -15.93 -7.68 22.76
C THR A 47 -17.40 -7.35 22.48
N HIS A 48 -17.82 -6.12 22.78
CA HIS A 48 -19.18 -5.63 22.55
C HIS A 48 -19.12 -4.32 21.78
N VAL A 49 -20.17 -4.07 21.00
CA VAL A 49 -20.33 -2.81 20.25
C VAL A 49 -20.36 -1.66 21.26
N PRO A 50 -19.45 -0.68 21.19
CA PRO A 50 -19.53 0.53 21.99
C PRO A 50 -20.84 1.27 21.72
N TRP A 51 -21.38 1.96 22.73
CA TRP A 51 -22.69 2.61 22.61
C TRP A 51 -22.70 3.68 21.50
N GLU A 52 -21.57 4.34 21.26
CA GLU A 52 -21.34 5.30 20.17
C GLU A 52 -21.52 4.68 18.78
N LEU A 53 -21.29 3.37 18.67
CA LEU A 53 -21.32 2.58 17.44
C LEU A 53 -22.61 1.75 17.29
N GLY A 54 -23.52 1.79 18.26
CA GLY A 54 -24.73 0.96 18.28
C GLY A 54 -25.66 1.17 17.07
N GLN A 55 -25.62 2.37 16.47
CA GLN A 55 -26.35 2.67 15.22
C GLN A 55 -25.58 2.32 13.94
N ILE A 56 -24.29 2.06 14.05
CA ILE A 56 -23.35 1.92 12.92
C ILE A 56 -23.13 0.45 12.57
N MET A 57 -23.02 -0.43 13.57
CA MET A 57 -22.69 -1.83 13.34
C MET A 57 -23.48 -2.79 14.22
N ASP A 58 -24.06 -3.82 13.59
CA ASP A 58 -24.73 -4.91 14.29
C ASP A 58 -23.71 -5.83 15.00
N SER A 59 -24.12 -6.46 16.11
CA SER A 59 -23.22 -7.28 16.95
C SER A 59 -22.57 -8.44 16.20
N GLU A 60 -23.26 -9.02 15.21
CA GLU A 60 -22.71 -10.11 14.39
C GLU A 60 -21.57 -9.61 13.49
N THR A 61 -21.79 -8.50 12.78
CA THR A 61 -20.77 -7.85 11.95
C THR A 61 -19.59 -7.37 12.79
N PHE A 62 -19.86 -6.85 13.99
CA PHE A 62 -18.82 -6.43 14.93
C PHE A 62 -17.90 -7.58 15.32
N GLU A 63 -18.48 -8.72 15.69
CA GLU A 63 -17.69 -9.90 16.06
C GLU A 63 -16.91 -10.46 14.87
N LYS A 64 -17.51 -10.53 13.68
CA LYS A 64 -16.81 -10.92 12.44
C LYS A 64 -15.61 -10.01 12.15
N SER A 65 -15.81 -8.68 12.24
CA SER A 65 -14.74 -7.69 12.04
C SER A 65 -13.64 -7.84 13.08
N ARG A 66 -14.01 -8.05 14.35
CA ARG A 66 -13.06 -8.24 15.45
C ARG A 66 -12.20 -9.49 15.25
N LEU A 67 -12.81 -10.62 14.87
CA LEU A 67 -12.11 -11.87 14.61
C LEU A 67 -11.20 -11.77 13.38
N TYR A 68 -11.67 -11.14 12.31
CA TYR A 68 -10.85 -10.87 11.11
C TYR A 68 -9.60 -10.06 11.44
N GLN A 69 -9.76 -8.93 12.14
CA GLN A 69 -8.61 -8.11 12.52
C GLN A 69 -7.69 -8.79 13.54
N LEU A 70 -8.21 -9.68 14.40
CA LEU A 70 -7.39 -10.45 15.34
C LEU A 70 -6.52 -11.50 14.63
N ASP A 71 -7.06 -12.16 13.61
CA ASP A 71 -6.31 -13.10 12.77
C ASP A 71 -5.23 -12.35 11.98
N LYS A 72 -5.56 -11.23 11.33
CA LYS A 72 -4.58 -10.38 10.62
C LYS A 72 -3.50 -9.85 11.54
N SER A 73 -3.86 -9.40 12.75
CA SER A 73 -2.91 -8.93 13.75
C SER A 73 -1.94 -10.03 14.19
N THR A 74 -2.43 -11.27 14.34
CA THR A 74 -1.60 -12.42 14.70
C THR A 74 -0.66 -12.80 13.56
N PHE A 75 -1.15 -12.81 12.32
CA PHE A 75 -0.34 -13.04 11.13
C PHE A 75 0.76 -11.98 10.97
N SER A 76 0.40 -10.70 11.05
CA SER A 76 1.32 -9.56 10.93
C SER A 76 2.45 -9.61 11.96
N PHE A 77 2.17 -10.05 13.20
CA PHE A 77 3.22 -10.23 14.20
C PHE A 77 4.25 -11.28 13.78
N TRP A 78 3.80 -12.45 13.31
CA TRP A 78 4.69 -13.55 12.94
C TRP A 78 5.46 -13.28 11.65
N SER A 79 4.80 -12.72 10.63
CA SER A 79 5.46 -12.34 9.38
C SER A 79 6.46 -11.20 9.58
N GLY A 80 6.13 -10.22 10.43
CA GLY A 80 7.06 -9.16 10.82
C GLY A 80 8.27 -9.69 11.57
N LEU A 81 8.08 -10.58 12.56
CA LEU A 81 9.19 -11.22 13.28
C LEU A 81 10.10 -12.03 12.35
N TYR A 82 9.52 -12.80 11.43
CA TYR A 82 10.29 -13.54 10.44
C TYR A 82 11.12 -12.59 9.56
N SER A 83 10.50 -11.53 9.06
CA SER A 83 11.17 -10.56 8.18
C SER A 83 12.34 -9.86 8.88
N GLU A 84 12.17 -9.49 10.16
CA GLU A 84 13.25 -8.87 10.95
C GLU A 84 14.40 -9.85 11.22
N LEU A 85 14.08 -11.11 11.51
CA LEU A 85 15.09 -12.16 11.71
C LEU A 85 15.83 -12.48 10.40
N GLU A 86 15.11 -12.59 9.28
CA GLU A 86 15.69 -12.79 7.95
C GLU A 86 16.65 -11.65 7.59
N GLY A 87 16.19 -10.39 7.70
CA GLY A 87 17.02 -9.22 7.43
C GLY A 87 18.25 -9.14 8.33
N THR A 88 18.08 -9.39 9.64
CA THR A 88 19.18 -9.43 10.61
C THR A 88 20.21 -10.49 10.24
N LEU A 89 19.77 -11.71 9.89
CA LEU A 89 20.67 -12.80 9.50
C LEU A 89 21.38 -12.52 8.18
N ILE A 90 20.68 -11.94 7.19
CA ILE A 90 21.29 -11.54 5.91
C ILE A 90 22.41 -10.53 6.16
N LEU A 91 22.20 -9.55 7.02
CA LEU A 91 23.22 -8.55 7.34
C LEU A 91 24.40 -9.15 8.12
N LEU A 92 24.13 -9.91 9.19
CA LEU A 92 25.17 -10.48 10.05
C LEU A 92 26.03 -11.54 9.35
N CYS A 93 25.42 -12.34 8.46
CA CYS A 93 26.11 -13.41 7.75
C CYS A 93 26.70 -12.96 6.39
N GLY A 94 26.58 -11.68 6.02
CA GLY A 94 27.09 -11.18 4.74
C GLY A 94 26.34 -11.73 3.51
N GLY A 95 25.03 -11.94 3.64
CA GLY A 95 24.17 -12.48 2.58
C GLY A 95 24.16 -11.63 1.30
N ILE A 96 24.28 -10.30 1.44
CA ILE A 96 24.37 -9.38 0.30
C ILE A 96 25.68 -9.60 -0.50
N PRO A 97 26.89 -9.51 0.10
CA PRO A 97 28.14 -9.86 -0.58
C PRO A 97 28.14 -11.28 -1.16
N PHE A 98 27.57 -12.25 -0.44
CA PHE A 98 27.44 -13.62 -0.92
C PHE A 98 26.64 -13.68 -2.22
N LEU A 99 25.46 -13.06 -2.25
CA LEU A 99 24.60 -13.04 -3.44
C LEU A 99 25.25 -12.26 -4.60
N TRP A 100 25.98 -11.18 -4.30
CA TRP A 100 26.76 -10.44 -5.30
C TRP A 100 27.83 -11.32 -5.96
N ASN A 101 28.59 -12.09 -5.16
CA ASN A 101 29.61 -13.00 -5.66
C ASN A 101 29.01 -14.14 -6.50
N VAL A 102 27.88 -14.72 -6.06
CA VAL A 102 27.13 -15.71 -6.85
C VAL A 102 26.67 -15.12 -8.18
N SER A 103 26.23 -13.87 -8.18
CA SER A 103 25.83 -13.17 -9.40
C SER A 103 26.99 -13.02 -10.38
N GLY A 104 28.18 -12.67 -9.88
CA GLY A 104 29.40 -12.59 -10.70
C GLY A 104 29.81 -13.94 -11.29
N GLN A 105 29.69 -15.03 -10.52
CA GLN A 105 29.96 -16.38 -11.03
C GLN A 105 29.00 -16.79 -12.15
N ILE A 106 27.72 -16.45 -12.03
CA ILE A 106 26.70 -16.74 -13.05
C ILE A 106 26.96 -15.90 -14.32
N SER A 107 27.22 -14.60 -14.16
CA SER A 107 27.59 -13.71 -15.27
C SER A 107 28.85 -14.17 -15.98
N GLY A 108 29.89 -14.57 -15.24
CA GLY A 108 31.15 -15.08 -15.80
C GLY A 108 30.96 -16.37 -16.61
N ARG A 109 30.11 -17.29 -16.15
CA ARG A 109 29.75 -18.50 -16.94
C ARG A 109 29.03 -18.18 -18.24
N ALA A 110 28.34 -17.04 -18.31
CA ALA A 110 27.69 -16.55 -19.53
C ALA A 110 28.64 -15.73 -20.43
N GLY A 111 29.93 -15.63 -20.09
CA GLY A 111 30.94 -14.89 -20.85
C GLY A 111 31.05 -13.40 -20.52
N PHE A 112 30.41 -12.94 -19.44
CA PHE A 112 30.53 -11.56 -18.96
C PHE A 112 31.57 -11.49 -17.84
N GLU A 113 32.75 -10.97 -18.17
CA GLU A 113 33.84 -10.71 -17.22
C GLU A 113 33.46 -9.66 -16.15
N PRO A 114 34.19 -9.57 -15.03
CA PRO A 114 33.91 -8.62 -13.93
C PRO A 114 33.85 -7.14 -14.34
N GLU A 115 34.43 -6.78 -15.49
CA GLU A 115 34.34 -5.43 -16.07
C GLU A 115 32.89 -5.05 -16.45
N TYR A 116 32.04 -6.03 -16.72
CA TYR A 116 30.63 -5.84 -17.04
C TYR A 116 29.76 -5.73 -15.77
N GLU A 117 30.06 -4.75 -14.91
CA GLU A 117 29.36 -4.52 -13.62
C GLU A 117 27.83 -4.45 -13.78
N ILE A 118 27.34 -3.83 -14.86
CA ILE A 118 25.90 -3.71 -15.13
C ILE A 118 25.27 -5.09 -15.33
N ALA A 119 25.94 -6.01 -16.03
CA ALA A 119 25.44 -7.37 -16.23
C ALA A 119 25.36 -8.13 -14.89
N GLN A 120 26.40 -8.05 -14.05
CA GLN A 120 26.39 -8.63 -12.71
C GLN A 120 25.28 -8.01 -11.84
N SER A 121 25.06 -6.70 -11.94
CA SER A 121 24.01 -5.99 -11.21
C SER A 121 22.60 -6.46 -11.60
N LEU A 122 22.34 -6.71 -12.88
CA LEU A 122 21.06 -7.24 -13.35
C LEU A 122 20.83 -8.68 -12.87
N VAL A 123 21.87 -9.52 -12.89
CA VAL A 123 21.79 -10.87 -12.33
C VAL A 123 21.55 -10.82 -10.82
N PHE A 124 22.24 -9.95 -10.09
CA PHE A 124 22.01 -9.74 -8.66
C PHE A 124 20.57 -9.34 -8.37
N LEU A 125 20.02 -8.38 -9.13
CA LEU A 125 18.65 -7.92 -8.94
C LEU A 125 17.63 -9.04 -9.24
N LEU A 126 17.86 -9.85 -10.29
CA LEU A 126 17.03 -11.00 -10.59
C LEU A 126 17.07 -12.05 -9.47
N LEU A 127 18.25 -12.39 -8.96
CA LEU A 127 18.38 -13.38 -7.88
C LEU A 127 17.81 -12.86 -6.56
N ALA A 128 18.00 -11.58 -6.24
CA ALA A 128 17.46 -10.96 -5.04
C ALA A 128 15.93 -10.91 -5.08
N THR A 129 15.34 -10.56 -6.22
CA THR A 129 13.87 -10.57 -6.41
C THR A 129 13.31 -11.99 -6.36
N LEU A 130 14.00 -12.97 -6.95
CA LEU A 130 13.61 -14.38 -6.86
C LEU A 130 13.68 -14.89 -5.41
N PHE A 131 14.76 -14.58 -4.68
CA PHE A 131 14.90 -14.94 -3.27
C PHE A 131 13.73 -14.37 -2.45
N SER A 132 13.46 -13.06 -2.58
CA SER A 132 12.35 -12.39 -1.89
C SER A 132 10.98 -12.98 -2.26
N ALA A 133 10.77 -13.35 -3.52
CA ALA A 133 9.53 -13.99 -3.95
C ALA A 133 9.34 -15.37 -3.32
N VAL A 134 10.41 -16.17 -3.24
CA VAL A 134 10.38 -17.51 -2.65
C VAL A 134 10.13 -17.43 -1.14
N THR A 135 10.80 -16.53 -0.42
CA THR A 135 10.63 -16.40 1.04
C THR A 135 9.30 -15.73 1.41
N GLY A 136 8.78 -14.85 0.55
CA GLY A 136 7.46 -14.22 0.69
C GLY A 136 6.27 -15.13 0.32
N LEU A 137 6.46 -16.11 -0.56
CA LEU A 137 5.38 -16.95 -1.09
C LEU A 137 4.58 -17.69 0.00
N PRO A 138 5.20 -18.34 1.02
CA PRO A 138 4.44 -19.00 2.09
C PRO A 138 3.52 -18.05 2.85
N TRP A 139 3.98 -16.82 3.13
CA TRP A 139 3.21 -15.79 3.82
C TRP A 139 2.04 -15.31 2.96
N SER A 140 2.28 -15.08 1.66
CA SER A 140 1.23 -14.69 0.72
C SER A 140 0.16 -15.78 0.59
N LEU A 141 0.56 -17.06 0.49
CA LEU A 141 -0.38 -18.18 0.38
C LEU A 141 -1.21 -18.32 1.65
N TYR A 142 -0.58 -18.20 2.83
CA TYR A 142 -1.31 -18.26 4.10
C TYR A 142 -2.31 -17.11 4.24
N ASN A 143 -1.90 -15.88 3.92
CA ASN A 143 -2.82 -14.75 3.99
C ASN A 143 -4.02 -14.95 3.06
N THR A 144 -3.79 -15.27 1.78
CA THR A 144 -4.88 -15.40 0.79
C THR A 144 -5.75 -16.63 1.01
N PHE A 145 -5.16 -17.82 1.14
CA PHE A 145 -5.91 -19.09 1.15
C PHE A 145 -6.27 -19.61 2.54
N VAL A 146 -5.81 -18.96 3.61
CA VAL A 146 -6.21 -19.31 4.99
C VAL A 146 -6.95 -18.15 5.64
N ILE A 147 -6.38 -16.95 5.69
CA ILE A 147 -7.00 -15.82 6.39
C ILE A 147 -8.15 -15.25 5.56
N GLU A 148 -7.89 -14.77 4.35
CA GLU A 148 -8.92 -14.16 3.50
C GLU A 148 -10.00 -15.20 3.11
N GLU A 149 -9.62 -16.45 2.87
CA GLU A 149 -10.58 -17.55 2.64
C GLU A 149 -11.49 -17.81 3.87
N LYS A 150 -10.92 -17.91 5.08
CA LYS A 150 -11.69 -18.12 6.33
C LYS A 150 -12.72 -17.01 6.56
N HIS A 151 -12.40 -15.78 6.17
CA HIS A 151 -13.28 -14.61 6.34
C HIS A 151 -14.12 -14.29 5.09
N GLY A 152 -14.08 -15.14 4.05
CA GLY A 152 -14.94 -15.04 2.87
C GLY A 152 -14.55 -13.96 1.86
N PHE A 153 -13.33 -13.45 1.92
CA PHE A 153 -12.83 -12.41 1.02
C PHE A 153 -12.14 -12.95 -0.23
N ASN A 154 -11.48 -14.11 -0.15
CA ASN A 154 -10.76 -14.68 -1.29
C ASN A 154 -11.74 -15.18 -2.37
N GLN A 155 -11.45 -14.84 -3.63
CA GLN A 155 -12.20 -15.28 -4.81
C GLN A 155 -11.27 -15.87 -5.88
N GLN A 156 -9.97 -15.93 -5.61
CA GLN A 156 -8.95 -16.36 -6.57
C GLN A 156 -8.68 -17.85 -6.47
N PHE A 157 -8.38 -18.44 -7.61
CA PHE A 157 -7.62 -19.69 -7.69
C PHE A 157 -6.13 -19.38 -7.72
N LEU A 158 -5.31 -20.37 -7.32
CA LEU A 158 -3.85 -20.24 -7.26
C LEU A 158 -3.27 -19.81 -8.63
N ALA A 159 -2.96 -18.51 -8.78
CA ALA A 159 -2.38 -17.94 -9.98
C ALA A 159 -1.13 -17.13 -9.62
N ILE A 160 0.04 -17.62 -10.02
CA ILE A 160 1.32 -16.94 -9.77
C ILE A 160 1.56 -15.94 -10.93
N ARG A 161 1.52 -14.64 -10.62
CA ARG A 161 1.82 -13.56 -11.57
C ARG A 161 3.11 -12.85 -11.15
N PHE A 162 4.27 -13.33 -11.62
CA PHE A 162 5.58 -12.79 -11.21
C PHE A 162 6.41 -12.20 -12.36
N LEU A 163 6.19 -12.64 -13.59
CA LEU A 163 7.15 -12.41 -14.68
C LEU A 163 7.13 -10.96 -15.22
N MET A 164 5.96 -10.34 -15.33
CA MET A 164 5.81 -9.07 -16.05
C MET A 164 6.32 -7.84 -15.28
N THR A 165 6.07 -7.80 -13.97
CA THR A 165 6.55 -6.71 -13.09
C THR A 165 8.07 -6.72 -12.97
N SER A 166 8.67 -7.90 -12.94
CA SER A 166 10.12 -8.09 -12.92
C SER A 166 10.81 -7.51 -14.15
N CYS A 167 10.25 -7.70 -15.36
CA CYS A 167 10.81 -7.13 -16.58
C CYS A 167 10.87 -5.59 -16.56
N ILE A 168 9.78 -4.94 -16.12
CA ILE A 168 9.70 -3.47 -16.05
C ILE A 168 10.71 -2.94 -15.03
N ALA A 169 10.80 -3.58 -13.86
CA ALA A 169 11.74 -3.19 -12.80
C ALA A 169 13.20 -3.34 -13.25
N LEU A 170 13.55 -4.45 -13.91
CA LEU A 170 14.89 -4.68 -14.44
C LEU A 170 15.28 -3.65 -15.51
N SER A 171 14.37 -3.33 -16.44
CA SER A 171 14.63 -2.30 -17.46
C SER A 171 14.80 -0.90 -16.86
N ALA A 172 13.98 -0.55 -15.86
CA ALA A 172 14.11 0.73 -15.17
C ALA A 172 15.45 0.83 -14.40
N MET A 173 15.85 -0.24 -13.71
CA MET A 173 17.12 -0.28 -12.98
C MET A 173 18.33 -0.25 -13.91
N PHE A 174 18.26 -0.91 -15.06
CA PHE A 174 19.30 -0.78 -16.10
C PHE A 174 19.53 0.68 -16.49
N LEU A 175 18.45 1.43 -16.78
CA LEU A 175 18.55 2.84 -17.18
C LEU A 175 19.14 3.70 -16.06
N ILE A 176 18.78 3.46 -14.80
CA ILE A 176 19.31 4.20 -13.65
C ILE A 176 20.81 3.93 -13.50
N ILE A 177 21.25 2.67 -13.48
CA ILE A 177 22.66 2.33 -13.31
C ILE A 177 23.50 2.81 -14.51
N PHE A 178 22.93 2.78 -15.72
CA PHE A 178 23.59 3.27 -16.93
C PHE A 178 23.91 4.76 -16.89
N THR A 179 23.16 5.57 -16.12
CA THR A 179 23.38 7.03 -16.07
C THR A 179 24.73 7.41 -15.49
N LYS A 180 25.28 6.63 -14.54
CA LYS A 180 26.55 6.81 -13.80
C LYS A 180 26.70 8.13 -13.02
N ASP A 181 26.15 9.24 -13.52
CA ASP A 181 26.05 10.52 -12.83
C ASP A 181 24.70 10.63 -12.13
N PHE A 182 24.72 10.49 -10.80
CA PHE A 182 23.53 10.49 -9.96
C PHE A 182 23.14 11.87 -9.44
N SER A 183 23.79 12.94 -9.91
CA SER A 183 23.38 14.31 -9.61
C SER A 183 22.12 14.67 -10.41
N VAL A 184 22.21 15.63 -11.33
CA VAL A 184 21.10 16.05 -12.18
C VAL A 184 20.67 14.94 -13.17
N PRO A 185 21.58 14.18 -13.82
CA PRO A 185 21.18 13.16 -14.79
C PRO A 185 20.44 11.96 -14.17
N GLY A 186 20.91 11.43 -13.04
CA GLY A 186 20.23 10.33 -12.33
C GLY A 186 18.85 10.74 -11.83
N PHE A 187 18.72 11.95 -11.27
CA PHE A 187 17.43 12.53 -10.92
C PHE A 187 16.49 12.61 -12.14
N ASN A 188 16.95 13.18 -13.25
CA ASN A 188 16.14 13.32 -14.47
C ASN A 188 15.69 11.96 -15.03
N THR A 189 16.52 10.93 -14.94
CA THR A 189 16.16 9.56 -15.32
C THR A 189 15.03 9.01 -14.44
N CYS A 190 15.10 9.21 -13.12
CA CYS A 190 14.02 8.81 -12.23
C CYS A 190 12.70 9.57 -12.46
N VAL A 191 12.78 10.89 -12.71
CA VAL A 191 11.60 11.69 -13.09
C VAL A 191 10.97 11.13 -14.37
N SER A 192 11.80 10.82 -15.37
CA SER A 192 11.35 10.26 -16.65
C SER A 192 10.70 8.88 -16.48
N LEU A 193 11.24 8.03 -15.60
CA LEU A 193 10.64 6.74 -15.27
C LEU A 193 9.31 6.87 -14.53
N GLN A 194 9.11 7.92 -13.72
CA GLN A 194 7.83 8.17 -13.08
C GLN A 194 6.74 8.60 -14.07
N VAL A 195 7.12 9.16 -15.22
CA VAL A 195 6.17 9.36 -16.34
C VAL A 195 5.63 8.02 -16.83
N LEU A 196 6.37 6.90 -16.69
CA LEU A 196 5.83 5.57 -17.02
C LEU A 196 4.70 5.12 -16.09
N VAL A 197 4.52 5.73 -14.91
CA VAL A 197 3.32 5.48 -14.10
C VAL A 197 2.07 6.00 -14.81
N THR A 198 2.18 6.99 -15.70
CA THR A 198 1.04 7.49 -16.49
C THR A 198 0.54 6.48 -17.51
N ILE A 199 1.41 5.59 -18.02
CA ILE A 199 1.02 4.52 -18.95
C ILE A 199 0.46 3.29 -18.21
N TYR A 200 0.61 3.21 -16.88
CA TYR A 200 0.19 2.05 -16.09
C TYR A 200 -1.28 1.71 -16.33
N ALA A 201 -2.18 2.68 -16.19
CA ALA A 201 -3.62 2.43 -16.26
C ALA A 201 -4.10 2.02 -17.66
N ASP A 202 -3.42 2.44 -18.72
CA ASP A 202 -3.83 2.18 -20.10
C ASP A 202 -3.21 0.90 -20.69
N TYR A 203 -2.01 0.52 -20.23
CA TYR A 203 -1.24 -0.58 -20.85
C TYR A 203 -0.88 -1.71 -19.89
N ILE A 204 -0.74 -1.42 -18.60
CA ILE A 204 -0.31 -2.42 -17.61
C ILE A 204 -1.51 -2.98 -16.84
N ALA A 205 -2.36 -2.11 -16.27
CA ALA A 205 -3.53 -2.54 -15.50
C ALA A 205 -4.48 -3.46 -16.31
N PRO A 206 -4.75 -3.24 -17.61
CA PRO A 206 -5.61 -4.13 -18.39
C PRO A 206 -5.03 -5.53 -18.65
N LEU A 207 -3.73 -5.74 -18.45
CA LEU A 207 -3.11 -7.07 -18.52
C LEU A 207 -3.44 -7.90 -17.26
N PHE A 208 -3.79 -7.21 -16.17
CA PHE A 208 -4.14 -7.83 -14.90
C PHE A 208 -5.64 -7.97 -14.71
N ASP A 209 -6.41 -6.95 -15.12
CA ASP A 209 -7.84 -6.84 -14.84
C ASP A 209 -8.66 -6.47 -16.07
N LYS A 210 -9.92 -6.87 -16.06
CA LYS A 210 -10.87 -6.52 -17.11
C LYS A 210 -11.54 -5.19 -16.77
N PHE A 211 -11.36 -4.20 -17.65
CA PHE A 211 -12.02 -2.90 -17.57
C PHE A 211 -13.14 -2.83 -18.60
N ILE A 212 -14.36 -2.54 -18.15
CA ILE A 212 -15.55 -2.45 -19.00
C ILE A 212 -16.15 -1.05 -18.82
N PRO A 213 -16.57 -0.36 -19.90
CA PRO A 213 -17.27 0.91 -19.75
C PRO A 213 -18.51 0.78 -18.86
N LEU A 214 -18.76 1.76 -17.98
CA LEU A 214 -19.98 1.78 -17.18
C LEU A 214 -21.21 1.83 -18.12
N PRO A 215 -22.20 0.93 -17.96
CA PRO A 215 -23.39 0.93 -18.81
C PRO A 215 -24.18 2.25 -18.71
N GLU A 216 -24.95 2.55 -19.74
CA GLU A 216 -25.89 3.69 -19.70
C GLU A 216 -26.94 3.47 -18.60
N GLY A 217 -27.22 4.53 -17.83
CA GLY A 217 -28.16 4.49 -16.72
C GLY A 217 -28.09 5.71 -15.82
N GLU A 218 -28.91 5.73 -14.77
CA GLU A 218 -29.02 6.85 -13.83
C GLU A 218 -27.68 7.19 -13.15
N LEU A 219 -26.94 6.16 -12.72
CA LEU A 219 -25.63 6.35 -12.07
C LEU A 219 -24.65 7.08 -12.99
N LYS A 220 -24.52 6.63 -14.24
CA LYS A 220 -23.59 7.24 -15.19
C LYS A 220 -23.93 8.71 -15.44
N GLN A 221 -25.21 9.02 -15.67
CA GLN A 221 -25.67 10.39 -15.88
C GLN A 221 -25.41 11.29 -14.67
N ALA A 222 -25.63 10.77 -13.46
CA ALA A 222 -25.37 11.50 -12.24
C ALA A 222 -23.86 11.76 -12.03
N ILE A 223 -23.00 10.80 -12.38
CA ILE A 223 -21.53 10.97 -12.34
C ILE A 223 -21.11 12.07 -13.33
N GLU A 224 -21.62 12.04 -14.56
CA GLU A 224 -21.31 13.05 -15.57
C GLU A 224 -21.77 14.46 -15.15
N MET A 225 -22.96 14.55 -14.53
CA MET A 225 -23.48 15.81 -14.00
C MET A 225 -22.63 16.37 -12.84
N MET A 226 -22.20 15.50 -11.91
CA MET A 226 -21.32 15.89 -10.81
C MET A 226 -19.93 16.29 -11.32
N ALA A 227 -19.36 15.53 -12.26
CA ALA A 227 -18.07 15.90 -12.87
C ALA A 227 -18.16 17.28 -13.53
N LYS A 228 -19.26 17.55 -14.26
CA LYS A 228 -19.50 18.83 -14.91
C LYS A 228 -19.67 19.98 -13.91
N SER A 229 -20.33 19.78 -12.77
CA SER A 229 -20.57 20.85 -11.79
C SER A 229 -19.28 21.38 -11.14
N ILE A 230 -18.20 20.62 -11.16
CA ILE A 230 -16.90 21.00 -10.60
C ILE A 230 -15.81 21.23 -11.65
N ASP A 231 -16.19 21.24 -12.93
CA ASP A 231 -15.30 21.34 -14.10
C ASP A 231 -14.27 20.20 -14.21
N PHE A 232 -14.60 19.00 -13.72
CA PHE A 232 -13.77 17.83 -13.89
C PHE A 232 -13.81 17.34 -15.35
N PRO A 233 -12.67 17.23 -16.04
CA PRO A 233 -12.62 16.88 -17.46
C PRO A 233 -12.77 15.37 -17.67
N LEU A 234 -13.94 14.84 -17.29
CA LEU A 234 -14.29 13.43 -17.43
C LEU A 234 -14.37 13.03 -18.90
N THR A 235 -13.62 11.98 -19.28
CA THR A 235 -13.71 11.39 -20.61
C THR A 235 -14.45 10.07 -20.61
N LYS A 236 -14.18 9.18 -19.63
CA LYS A 236 -14.79 7.84 -19.54
C LYS A 236 -14.93 7.39 -18.09
N VAL A 237 -15.96 6.58 -17.84
CA VAL A 237 -16.18 5.85 -16.59
C VAL A 237 -16.08 4.36 -16.88
N TYR A 238 -15.26 3.66 -16.10
CA TYR A 238 -15.03 2.22 -16.20
C TYR A 238 -15.46 1.51 -14.92
N VAL A 239 -15.90 0.27 -15.09
CA VAL A 239 -16.02 -0.73 -14.02
C VAL A 239 -14.89 -1.73 -14.17
N VAL A 240 -14.15 -1.98 -13.10
CA VAL A 240 -13.13 -3.02 -13.03
C VAL A 240 -13.69 -4.24 -12.30
N GLU A 241 -13.46 -5.43 -12.86
CA GLU A 241 -13.92 -6.71 -12.31
C GLU A 241 -13.01 -7.15 -11.15
N GLY A 242 -13.10 -6.45 -10.01
CA GLY A 242 -12.33 -6.70 -8.80
C GLY A 242 -12.79 -7.96 -8.06
N SER A 243 -14.05 -8.33 -8.22
CA SER A 243 -14.67 -9.54 -7.64
C SER A 243 -13.93 -10.84 -7.98
N LYS A 244 -13.28 -10.94 -9.14
CA LYS A 244 -12.40 -12.09 -9.50
C LYS A 244 -11.23 -12.29 -8.54
N ARG A 245 -10.87 -11.23 -7.81
CA ARG A 245 -9.73 -11.23 -6.90
C ARG A 245 -10.13 -11.24 -5.43
N SER A 246 -11.10 -10.41 -5.07
CA SER A 246 -11.56 -10.28 -3.71
C SER A 246 -12.90 -9.58 -3.67
N SER A 247 -13.66 -9.78 -2.61
CA SER A 247 -14.84 -8.97 -2.31
C SER A 247 -14.52 -7.60 -1.70
N HIS A 248 -13.29 -7.08 -1.79
CA HIS A 248 -13.00 -5.70 -1.36
C HIS A 248 -13.47 -4.66 -2.39
N SER A 249 -13.98 -3.53 -1.89
CA SER A 249 -14.57 -2.44 -2.69
C SER A 249 -13.66 -1.20 -2.70
N ASN A 250 -13.54 -0.55 -3.86
CA ASN A 250 -12.76 0.69 -4.02
C ASN A 250 -13.24 1.52 -5.24
N ALA A 251 -12.83 2.78 -5.31
CA ALA A 251 -12.97 3.67 -6.46
C ALA A 251 -11.72 4.54 -6.58
N TYR A 252 -11.37 4.93 -7.81
CA TYR A 252 -10.29 5.89 -8.03
C TYR A 252 -10.46 6.59 -9.37
N PHE A 253 -9.74 7.69 -9.55
CA PHE A 253 -9.60 8.35 -10.84
C PHE A 253 -8.14 8.38 -11.28
N TYR A 254 -7.92 8.44 -12.59
CA TYR A 254 -6.57 8.57 -13.16
C TYR A 254 -6.60 9.39 -14.45
N GLY A 255 -5.42 9.66 -14.99
CA GLY A 255 -5.24 10.28 -16.30
C GLY A 255 -4.62 11.67 -16.22
N PHE A 256 -4.19 12.17 -17.37
CA PHE A 256 -3.33 13.34 -17.47
C PHE A 256 -4.06 14.53 -18.09
N PHE A 257 -3.83 15.73 -17.53
CA PHE A 257 -4.51 16.97 -17.93
C PHE A 257 -6.02 16.79 -18.14
N LYS A 258 -6.50 17.06 -19.37
CA LYS A 258 -7.90 17.02 -19.80
C LYS A 258 -8.45 15.63 -20.11
N ASN A 259 -7.63 14.58 -19.98
CA ASN A 259 -8.06 13.21 -20.19
C ASN A 259 -8.11 12.49 -18.85
N LYS A 260 -9.21 12.68 -18.10
CA LYS A 260 -9.44 12.05 -16.80
C LYS A 260 -10.49 10.96 -16.90
N ARG A 261 -10.23 9.83 -16.25
CA ARG A 261 -11.11 8.66 -16.23
C ARG A 261 -11.40 8.26 -14.79
N ILE A 262 -12.59 7.75 -14.57
CA ILE A 262 -13.03 7.20 -13.28
C ILE A 262 -13.08 5.67 -13.41
N VAL A 263 -12.62 4.97 -12.38
CA VAL A 263 -12.71 3.52 -12.25
C VAL A 263 -13.45 3.19 -10.97
N LEU A 264 -14.48 2.37 -11.10
CA LEU A 264 -15.27 1.84 -9.99
C LEU A 264 -15.04 0.34 -9.92
N PHE A 265 -14.83 -0.21 -8.72
CA PHE A 265 -14.84 -1.66 -8.56
C PHE A 265 -16.28 -2.16 -8.68
N ASP A 266 -16.49 -3.30 -9.33
CA ASP A 266 -17.82 -3.92 -9.40
C ASP A 266 -18.38 -4.25 -8.00
N THR A 267 -17.51 -4.65 -7.07
CA THR A 267 -17.82 -4.88 -5.65
C THR A 267 -18.26 -3.61 -4.89
N LEU A 268 -18.01 -2.40 -5.42
CA LEU A 268 -18.52 -1.15 -4.86
C LEU A 268 -19.99 -0.91 -5.25
N LEU A 269 -20.45 -1.51 -6.35
CA LEU A 269 -21.73 -1.20 -6.98
C LEU A 269 -22.76 -2.29 -6.65
N GLU A 270 -23.78 -1.97 -5.85
CA GLU A 270 -24.78 -2.96 -5.42
C GLU A 270 -25.45 -3.68 -6.60
N ASP A 271 -25.83 -2.94 -7.65
CA ASP A 271 -26.54 -3.48 -8.81
C ASP A 271 -25.62 -4.15 -9.86
N TYR A 272 -24.31 -3.91 -9.79
CA TYR A 272 -23.34 -4.37 -10.80
C TYR A 272 -22.38 -5.44 -10.29
N SER A 273 -22.24 -5.61 -8.97
CA SER A 273 -21.38 -6.63 -8.36
C SER A 273 -21.74 -8.02 -8.88
N ALA A 274 -20.74 -8.72 -9.45
CA ALA A 274 -20.91 -10.10 -9.91
C ALA A 274 -21.31 -11.02 -8.74
N LEU A 275 -20.79 -10.75 -7.54
CA LEU A 275 -21.08 -11.51 -6.32
C LEU A 275 -22.56 -11.42 -5.89
N ASN A 276 -23.24 -10.33 -6.25
CA ASN A 276 -24.68 -10.19 -5.98
C ASN A 276 -25.56 -10.91 -7.02
N LYS A 277 -25.01 -11.26 -8.20
CA LYS A 277 -25.73 -11.94 -9.29
C LYS A 277 -25.62 -13.46 -9.24
N GLU A 278 -24.56 -13.99 -8.63
CA GLU A 278 -24.35 -15.45 -8.44
C GLU A 278 -25.17 -16.05 -7.30
N HIS A 279 -25.88 -15.24 -6.52
CA HIS A 279 -27.01 -15.66 -5.69
C HIS A 279 -28.34 -15.26 -6.34
N PRO A 280 -28.71 -15.84 -7.51
CA PRO A 280 -30.08 -15.73 -7.98
C PRO A 280 -30.98 -16.48 -7.00
N GLU A 281 -32.20 -15.97 -6.87
CA GLU A 281 -33.34 -16.58 -6.18
C GLU A 281 -33.29 -18.10 -6.30
N GLY A 282 -32.80 -18.77 -5.25
CA GLY A 282 -32.79 -20.21 -5.15
C GLY A 282 -34.22 -20.67 -4.93
N GLU A 283 -34.67 -21.55 -5.81
CA GLU A 283 -35.96 -22.25 -5.81
C GLU A 283 -36.50 -22.51 -4.41
N ASP A 284 -37.76 -22.14 -4.22
CA ASP A 284 -38.58 -22.46 -3.06
C ASP A 284 -38.55 -23.97 -2.77
N GLY A 285 -37.69 -24.36 -1.82
CA GLY A 285 -37.84 -25.58 -1.05
C GLY A 285 -38.64 -25.23 0.21
N GLU A 286 -39.84 -25.80 0.29
CA GLU A 286 -40.76 -25.68 1.44
C GLU A 286 -40.06 -25.98 2.78
N ASP A 287 -40.55 -25.28 3.82
CA ASP A 287 -40.27 -25.46 5.26
C ASP A 287 -38.98 -24.88 5.86
N ASP A 288 -39.00 -23.59 6.24
CA ASP A 288 -38.60 -23.13 7.59
C ASP A 288 -39.10 -21.69 7.87
N ASP A 289 -40.39 -21.59 8.23
CA ASP A 289 -41.06 -20.35 8.59
C ASP A 289 -40.61 -19.87 9.98
N THR A 290 -39.48 -19.15 10.05
CA THR A 290 -39.21 -18.05 11.03
C THR A 290 -37.81 -17.39 10.95
N LYS A 291 -36.92 -17.78 10.01
CA LYS A 291 -35.57 -17.19 9.87
C LYS A 291 -35.24 -16.55 8.50
N SER A 292 -36.23 -16.35 7.63
CA SER A 292 -36.02 -15.96 6.23
C SER A 292 -35.77 -14.46 5.96
N LYS A 293 -35.96 -13.55 6.94
CA LYS A 293 -35.82 -12.09 6.69
C LYS A 293 -34.41 -11.50 6.77
N VAL A 294 -33.38 -12.26 7.19
CA VAL A 294 -32.03 -11.70 7.44
C VAL A 294 -31.01 -12.01 6.31
N LYS A 295 -31.36 -12.85 5.31
CA LYS A 295 -30.41 -13.38 4.32
C LYS A 295 -30.06 -12.50 3.12
N ASN A 296 -30.70 -11.34 2.92
CA ASN A 296 -30.44 -10.48 1.75
C ASN A 296 -29.59 -9.24 2.09
N LYS A 297 -28.42 -9.41 2.73
CA LYS A 297 -27.45 -8.31 2.84
C LYS A 297 -26.57 -8.32 1.59
N LYS A 298 -27.01 -7.65 0.53
CA LYS A 298 -26.21 -7.43 -0.69
C LYS A 298 -24.98 -6.58 -0.38
N GLN A 299 -23.87 -6.87 -1.04
CA GLN A 299 -22.64 -6.09 -0.95
C GLN A 299 -22.74 -4.84 -1.85
N GLY A 300 -22.03 -3.78 -1.47
CA GLY A 300 -21.87 -2.59 -2.30
C GLY A 300 -22.77 -1.44 -1.86
N CYS A 301 -22.55 -0.30 -2.49
CA CYS A 301 -23.23 0.96 -2.24
C CYS A 301 -24.30 1.19 -3.30
N LYS A 302 -25.37 1.89 -2.90
CA LYS A 302 -26.39 2.41 -3.82
C LYS A 302 -25.86 3.58 -4.63
N ASN A 303 -26.55 3.95 -5.71
CA ASN A 303 -26.10 5.03 -6.61
C ASN A 303 -25.79 6.35 -5.87
N GLU A 304 -26.60 6.74 -4.88
CA GLU A 304 -26.39 7.96 -4.09
C GLU A 304 -25.12 7.91 -3.24
N GLU A 305 -24.85 6.76 -2.63
CA GLU A 305 -23.64 6.48 -1.83
C GLU A 305 -22.39 6.43 -2.70
N VAL A 306 -22.48 5.81 -3.88
CA VAL A 306 -21.39 5.78 -4.88
C VAL A 306 -21.07 7.21 -5.35
N LEU A 307 -22.08 8.04 -5.60
CA LEU A 307 -21.89 9.45 -5.94
C LEU A 307 -21.20 10.22 -4.82
N ALA A 308 -21.50 9.92 -3.56
CA ALA A 308 -20.87 10.58 -2.42
C ALA A 308 -19.39 10.18 -2.27
N VAL A 309 -19.07 8.90 -2.48
CA VAL A 309 -17.69 8.39 -2.55
C VAL A 309 -16.95 9.08 -3.70
N LEU A 310 -17.58 9.21 -4.86
CA LEU A 310 -16.98 9.96 -5.98
C LEU A 310 -16.82 11.44 -5.68
N GLY A 311 -17.72 12.07 -4.95
CA GLY A 311 -17.56 13.44 -4.47
C GLY A 311 -16.29 13.59 -3.62
N HIS A 312 -16.01 12.64 -2.74
CA HIS A 312 -14.78 12.56 -1.96
C HIS A 312 -13.55 12.40 -2.87
N GLU A 313 -13.55 11.42 -3.78
CA GLU A 313 -12.46 11.21 -4.74
C GLU A 313 -12.16 12.47 -5.57
N LEU A 314 -13.21 13.12 -6.08
CA LEU A 314 -13.10 14.36 -6.83
C LEU A 314 -12.62 15.54 -5.97
N GLY A 315 -12.82 15.48 -4.65
CA GLY A 315 -12.22 16.41 -3.69
C GLY A 315 -10.69 16.34 -3.69
N HIS A 316 -10.10 15.14 -3.78
CA HIS A 316 -8.64 15.00 -3.92
C HIS A 316 -8.12 15.68 -5.18
N TRP A 317 -8.87 15.60 -6.28
CA TRP A 317 -8.53 16.31 -7.51
C TRP A 317 -8.68 17.82 -7.36
N LYS A 318 -9.84 18.30 -6.89
CA LYS A 318 -10.17 19.74 -6.82
C LYS A 318 -9.24 20.49 -5.88
N LEU A 319 -8.85 19.88 -4.77
CA LEU A 319 -7.95 20.45 -3.77
C LEU A 319 -6.46 20.21 -4.09
N GLY A 320 -6.17 19.59 -5.24
CA GLY A 320 -4.81 19.38 -5.75
C GLY A 320 -3.97 18.42 -4.92
N HIS A 321 -4.57 17.48 -4.19
CA HIS A 321 -3.84 16.50 -3.36
C HIS A 321 -2.87 15.66 -4.20
N THR A 322 -3.30 15.22 -5.39
CA THR A 322 -2.44 14.49 -6.33
C THR A 322 -1.22 15.31 -6.76
N ILE A 323 -1.39 16.60 -7.05
CA ILE A 323 -0.29 17.48 -7.45
C ILE A 323 0.65 17.75 -6.28
N LYS A 324 0.12 17.98 -5.07
CA LYS A 324 0.94 18.12 -3.86
C LYS A 324 1.80 16.88 -3.62
N ASN A 325 1.22 15.68 -3.74
CA ASN A 325 1.95 14.42 -3.60
C ASN A 325 3.03 14.25 -4.68
N ILE A 326 2.75 14.63 -5.93
CA ILE A 326 3.76 14.61 -7.01
C ILE A 326 4.91 15.58 -6.70
N VAL A 327 4.62 16.81 -6.27
CA VAL A 327 5.66 17.79 -5.92
C VAL A 327 6.51 17.30 -4.75
N ILE A 328 5.88 16.80 -3.69
CA ILE A 328 6.59 16.26 -2.53
C ILE A 328 7.48 15.08 -2.95
N SER A 329 6.97 14.16 -3.79
CA SER A 329 7.76 13.03 -4.26
C SER A 329 8.92 13.43 -5.16
N GLN A 330 8.77 14.47 -6.00
CA GLN A 330 9.87 15.03 -6.81
C GLN A 330 10.93 15.67 -5.93
N MET A 331 10.54 16.49 -4.96
CA MET A 331 11.47 17.16 -4.05
C MET A 331 12.24 16.14 -3.20
N ASN A 332 11.54 15.13 -2.68
CA ASN A 332 12.16 14.02 -1.96
C ASN A 332 13.15 13.26 -2.86
N SER A 333 12.73 12.88 -4.07
CA SER A 333 13.59 12.19 -5.04
C SER A 333 14.86 13.00 -5.33
N PHE A 334 14.73 14.30 -5.61
CA PHE A 334 15.86 15.19 -5.83
C PHE A 334 16.81 15.22 -4.63
N LEU A 335 16.29 15.40 -3.41
CA LEU A 335 17.08 15.40 -2.20
C LEU A 335 17.84 14.09 -2.01
N CYS A 336 17.17 12.95 -2.19
CA CYS A 336 17.78 11.64 -2.03
C CYS A 336 18.89 11.39 -3.07
N PHE A 337 18.69 11.74 -4.34
CA PHE A 337 19.72 11.61 -5.37
C PHE A 337 20.89 12.57 -5.16
N PHE A 338 20.62 13.80 -4.72
CA PHE A 338 21.67 14.73 -4.34
C PHE A 338 22.53 14.19 -3.18
N LEU A 339 21.90 13.71 -2.10
CA LEU A 339 22.61 13.12 -0.96
C LEU A 339 23.32 11.82 -1.35
N PHE A 340 22.73 11.01 -2.22
CA PHE A 340 23.37 9.82 -2.78
C PHE A 340 24.65 10.18 -3.54
N ALA A 341 24.62 11.19 -4.40
CA ALA A 341 25.81 11.65 -5.12
C ALA A 341 26.92 12.14 -4.19
N VAL A 342 26.58 12.70 -3.02
CA VAL A 342 27.55 13.07 -1.97
C VAL A 342 28.13 11.85 -1.26
N LEU A 343 27.31 10.82 -1.02
CA LEU A 343 27.68 9.67 -0.19
C LEU A 343 28.35 8.53 -0.97
N ILE A 344 28.07 8.37 -2.26
CA ILE A 344 28.50 7.21 -3.06
C ILE A 344 30.03 7.05 -3.15
N GLY A 345 30.80 8.14 -2.96
CA GLY A 345 32.26 8.09 -2.93
C GLY A 345 32.86 7.54 -1.63
N GLN A 346 32.08 7.40 -0.55
CA GLN A 346 32.57 7.01 0.77
C GLN A 346 32.78 5.49 0.84
N LYS A 347 34.04 5.05 0.88
CA LYS A 347 34.42 3.63 0.91
C LYS A 347 33.97 2.93 2.19
N GLU A 348 33.90 3.67 3.31
CA GLU A 348 33.48 3.11 4.60
C GLU A 348 32.04 2.60 4.56
N LEU A 349 31.17 3.21 3.74
CA LEU A 349 29.78 2.76 3.55
C LEU A 349 29.73 1.37 2.92
N PHE A 350 30.58 1.10 1.92
CA PHE A 350 30.66 -0.22 1.27
C PHE A 350 31.32 -1.25 2.18
N ALA A 351 32.42 -0.88 2.83
CA ALA A 351 33.14 -1.75 3.76
C ALA A 351 32.26 -2.20 4.93
N ALA A 352 31.37 -1.34 5.43
CA ALA A 352 30.41 -1.67 6.49
C ALA A 352 29.51 -2.87 6.13
N PHE A 353 29.24 -3.10 4.85
CA PHE A 353 28.39 -4.19 4.36
C PHE A 353 29.18 -5.28 3.62
N GLY A 354 30.50 -5.37 3.82
CA GLY A 354 31.33 -6.44 3.30
C GLY A 354 31.86 -6.24 1.87
N PHE A 355 31.78 -5.04 1.33
CA PHE A 355 32.33 -4.67 0.02
C PHE A 355 33.64 -3.90 0.21
N TYR A 356 34.76 -4.63 0.29
CA TYR A 356 36.08 -4.04 0.56
C TYR A 356 36.86 -3.67 -0.70
N GLU A 357 36.71 -4.46 -1.77
CA GLU A 357 37.54 -4.35 -2.98
C GLU A 357 36.85 -3.57 -4.10
N THR A 358 35.51 -3.58 -4.11
CA THR A 358 34.70 -3.00 -5.19
C THR A 358 33.61 -2.10 -4.62
N GLN A 359 33.13 -1.15 -5.43
CA GLN A 359 32.06 -0.22 -5.06
C GLN A 359 30.93 -0.26 -6.12
N PRO A 360 30.21 -1.39 -6.27
CA PRO A 360 29.23 -1.51 -7.34
C PRO A 360 28.10 -0.51 -7.14
N THR A 361 27.70 0.14 -8.23
CA THR A 361 26.74 1.24 -8.23
C THR A 361 25.39 0.84 -7.64
N LEU A 362 24.88 -0.35 -8.03
CA LEU A 362 23.63 -0.89 -7.50
C LEU A 362 23.70 -1.17 -5.98
N ILE A 363 24.83 -1.68 -5.50
CA ILE A 363 25.04 -1.94 -4.09
C ILE A 363 25.11 -0.63 -3.31
N GLY A 364 25.76 0.40 -3.86
CA GLY A 364 25.77 1.74 -3.30
C GLY A 364 24.36 2.31 -3.18
N LEU A 365 23.55 2.22 -4.25
CA LEU A 365 22.14 2.65 -4.23
C LEU A 365 21.37 1.94 -3.12
N MET A 366 21.52 0.62 -3.01
CA MET A 366 20.85 -0.17 -1.98
C MET A 366 21.28 0.26 -0.56
N ILE A 367 22.59 0.34 -0.30
CA ILE A 367 23.12 0.72 1.02
C ILE A 367 22.61 2.11 1.42
N VAL A 368 22.72 3.09 0.53
CA VAL A 368 22.35 4.47 0.87
C VAL A 368 20.84 4.61 1.05
N PHE A 369 20.04 4.17 0.07
CA PHE A 369 18.59 4.39 0.11
C PHE A 369 17.86 3.52 1.12
N GLN A 370 18.31 2.28 1.37
CA GLN A 370 17.64 1.37 2.30
C GLN A 370 18.20 1.47 3.72
N PHE A 371 19.53 1.56 3.89
CA PHE A 371 20.14 1.48 5.21
C PHE A 371 20.49 2.86 5.77
N ILE A 372 21.24 3.68 5.03
CA ILE A 372 21.70 4.99 5.53
C ILE A 372 20.54 5.96 5.67
N PHE A 373 19.59 5.96 4.74
CA PHE A 373 18.40 6.80 4.80
C PHE A 373 17.28 6.21 5.66
N SER A 374 17.46 5.06 6.32
CA SER A 374 16.39 4.45 7.13
C SER A 374 15.77 5.41 8.16
N PRO A 375 16.50 6.24 8.93
CA PRO A 375 15.86 7.15 9.87
C PRO A 375 15.09 8.28 9.18
N TYR A 376 15.61 8.76 8.05
CA TYR A 376 14.93 9.76 7.23
C TYR A 376 13.63 9.20 6.63
N ASN A 377 13.66 7.97 6.12
CA ASN A 377 12.52 7.29 5.51
C ASN A 377 11.38 7.09 6.53
N GLU A 378 11.70 6.69 7.77
CA GLU A 378 10.70 6.54 8.84
C GLU A 378 10.02 7.86 9.19
N ILE A 379 10.79 8.94 9.37
CA ILE A 379 10.24 10.27 9.67
C ILE A 379 9.39 10.79 8.52
N LEU A 380 9.87 10.64 7.28
CA LEU A 380 9.12 11.06 6.10
C LEU A 380 7.83 10.26 5.96
N SER A 381 7.88 8.94 6.16
CA SER A 381 6.71 8.06 6.14
C SER A 381 5.64 8.53 7.14
N PHE A 382 6.04 8.78 8.39
CA PHE A 382 5.13 9.33 9.40
C PHE A 382 4.53 10.69 8.99
N CYS A 383 5.35 11.61 8.47
CA CYS A 383 4.88 12.92 8.00
C CYS A 383 3.85 12.78 6.86
N LEU A 384 4.10 11.87 5.92
CA LEU A 384 3.20 11.58 4.81
C LEU A 384 1.90 10.92 5.28
N THR A 385 1.95 10.03 6.27
CA THR A 385 0.74 9.46 6.89
C THR A 385 -0.14 10.55 7.52
N VAL A 386 0.45 11.48 8.27
CA VAL A 386 -0.28 12.61 8.86
C VAL A 386 -0.86 13.53 7.78
N LEU A 387 -0.09 13.81 6.72
CA LEU A 387 -0.56 14.61 5.59
C LEU A 387 -1.73 13.93 4.86
N SER A 388 -1.64 12.62 4.65
CA SER A 388 -2.71 11.81 4.06
C SER A 388 -4.00 11.92 4.87
N ARG A 389 -3.93 11.75 6.20
CA ARG A 389 -5.09 11.91 7.08
C ARG A 389 -5.75 13.28 6.95
N ARG A 390 -4.95 14.34 6.81
CA ARG A 390 -5.47 15.69 6.57
C ARG A 390 -6.17 15.81 5.22
N PHE A 391 -5.61 15.22 4.16
CA PHE A 391 -6.23 15.22 2.84
C PHE A 391 -7.58 14.49 2.82
N GLU A 392 -7.72 13.40 3.58
CA GLU A 392 -8.98 12.67 3.73
C GLU A 392 -10.08 13.53 4.35
N PHE A 393 -9.79 14.22 5.47
CA PHE A 393 -10.77 15.15 6.07
C PHE A 393 -11.14 16.30 5.14
N GLN A 394 -10.19 16.79 4.35
CA GLN A 394 -10.43 17.84 3.36
C GLN A 394 -11.32 17.34 2.21
N ALA A 395 -11.13 16.10 1.76
CA ALA A 395 -11.97 15.47 0.75
C ALA A 395 -13.39 15.16 1.28
N ASP A 396 -13.51 14.70 2.53
CA ASP A 396 -14.80 14.54 3.20
C ASP A 396 -15.55 15.88 3.33
N ALA A 397 -14.84 16.95 3.71
CA ALA A 397 -15.41 18.29 3.78
C ALA A 397 -15.86 18.80 2.39
N PHE A 398 -15.11 18.50 1.34
CA PHE A 398 -15.51 18.84 -0.03
C PHE A 398 -16.77 18.09 -0.47
N ALA A 399 -16.87 16.79 -0.19
CA ALA A 399 -18.10 16.02 -0.47
C ALA A 399 -19.30 16.59 0.32
N LYS A 400 -19.07 17.07 1.55
CA LYS A 400 -20.07 17.78 2.34
C LYS A 400 -20.51 19.12 1.69
N GLU A 401 -19.58 19.89 1.14
CA GLU A 401 -19.89 21.12 0.38
C GLU A 401 -20.73 20.83 -0.88
N LEU A 402 -20.56 19.66 -1.50
CA LEU A 402 -21.41 19.18 -2.60
C LEU A 402 -22.81 18.69 -2.16
N GLY A 403 -23.15 18.83 -0.87
CA GLY A 403 -24.43 18.38 -0.32
C GLY A 403 -24.53 16.86 -0.15
N LYS A 404 -23.40 16.14 -0.14
CA LYS A 404 -23.34 14.67 -0.07
C LYS A 404 -22.94 14.11 1.30
N ALA A 405 -22.98 14.92 2.36
CA ALA A 405 -22.55 14.51 3.69
C ALA A 405 -23.31 13.29 4.23
N LYS A 406 -24.65 13.27 4.09
CA LYS A 406 -25.51 12.17 4.55
C LYS A 406 -25.23 10.88 3.78
N ASP A 407 -25.09 10.98 2.47
CA ASP A 407 -24.83 9.85 1.58
C ASP A 407 -23.41 9.29 1.84
N LEU A 408 -22.42 10.16 2.05
CA LEU A 408 -21.05 9.74 2.38
C LEU A 408 -20.99 9.08 3.77
N TYR A 409 -21.73 9.62 4.74
CA TYR A 409 -21.86 9.01 6.06
C TYR A 409 -22.38 7.57 5.96
N SER A 410 -23.43 7.34 5.16
CA SER A 410 -23.98 6.00 4.89
C SER A 410 -22.96 5.11 4.16
N ALA A 411 -22.32 5.62 3.11
CA ALA A 411 -21.34 4.90 2.31
C ALA A 411 -20.14 4.41 3.14
N LEU A 412 -19.59 5.26 4.01
CA LEU A 412 -18.45 4.89 4.86
C LEU A 412 -18.80 3.76 5.84
N ILE A 413 -20.02 3.77 6.40
CA ILE A 413 -20.51 2.69 7.26
C ILE A 413 -20.66 1.40 6.46
N LYS A 414 -21.28 1.49 5.27
CA LYS A 414 -21.51 0.35 4.40
C LYS A 414 -20.20 -0.28 3.94
N LEU A 415 -19.23 0.52 3.51
CA LEU A 415 -17.89 0.06 3.11
C LEU A 415 -17.10 -0.52 4.27
N ASN A 416 -17.19 0.07 5.47
CA ASN A 416 -16.53 -0.49 6.64
C ASN A 416 -17.10 -1.87 6.99
N LYS A 417 -18.43 -2.03 6.88
CA LYS A 417 -19.11 -3.31 7.09
C LYS A 417 -18.72 -4.35 6.05
N ASP A 418 -18.78 -3.99 4.76
CA ASP A 418 -18.50 -4.92 3.67
C ASP A 418 -17.02 -5.36 3.68
N ASN A 419 -16.10 -4.52 4.17
CA ASN A 419 -14.68 -4.84 4.31
C ASN A 419 -14.28 -5.39 5.69
N LEU A 420 -15.24 -5.65 6.60
CA LEU A 420 -14.98 -6.08 7.99
C LEU A 420 -13.94 -5.21 8.72
N GLY A 421 -14.03 -3.89 8.51
CA GLY A 421 -13.21 -2.89 9.20
C GLY A 421 -13.61 -2.79 10.66
N PHE A 422 -12.63 -2.86 11.57
CA PHE A 422 -12.91 -2.72 12.99
C PHE A 422 -12.88 -1.22 13.39
N PRO A 423 -13.99 -0.65 13.88
CA PRO A 423 -14.16 0.80 13.97
C PRO A 423 -13.48 1.45 15.19
N VAL A 424 -12.88 0.65 16.07
CA VAL A 424 -12.18 1.13 17.28
C VAL A 424 -10.69 0.87 17.12
N SER A 425 -9.87 1.90 17.33
CA SER A 425 -8.42 1.79 17.24
C SER A 425 -7.73 2.44 18.43
N ASP A 426 -6.55 1.92 18.76
CA ASP A 426 -5.61 2.58 19.66
C ASP A 426 -5.09 3.85 18.99
N TRP A 427 -5.13 4.96 19.73
CA TRP A 427 -4.81 6.28 19.17
C TRP A 427 -3.35 6.43 18.73
N ILE A 428 -2.39 5.73 19.36
CA ILE A 428 -0.98 5.80 18.94
C ILE A 428 -0.78 4.96 17.69
N PHE A 429 -1.37 3.76 17.66
CA PHE A 429 -1.32 2.89 16.49
C PHE A 429 -1.95 3.56 15.26
N SER A 430 -3.14 4.13 15.41
CA SER A 430 -3.82 4.83 14.30
C SER A 430 -3.06 6.09 13.87
N MET A 431 -2.46 6.82 14.81
CA MET A 431 -1.62 7.98 14.50
C MET A 431 -0.43 7.62 13.63
N TRP A 432 0.20 6.47 13.88
CA TRP A 432 1.41 6.04 13.18
C TRP A 432 1.11 5.39 11.82
N HIS A 433 0.07 4.55 11.73
CA HIS A 433 -0.14 3.69 10.55
C HIS A 433 -1.28 4.10 9.62
N TYR A 434 -2.32 4.75 10.15
CA TYR A 434 -3.54 4.91 9.35
C TYR A 434 -3.41 6.12 8.43
N SER A 435 -3.27 5.87 7.13
CA SER A 435 -3.33 6.91 6.09
C SER A 435 -4.74 7.51 5.96
N HIS A 436 -5.77 6.75 6.34
CA HIS A 436 -7.15 7.22 6.48
C HIS A 436 -7.52 7.39 7.96
N PRO A 437 -8.11 8.51 8.38
CA PRO A 437 -8.57 8.65 9.76
C PRO A 437 -9.57 7.54 10.13
N PRO A 438 -9.59 7.07 11.40
CA PRO A 438 -10.58 6.12 11.89
C PRO A 438 -12.02 6.52 11.50
N LEU A 439 -12.84 5.51 11.19
CA LEU A 439 -14.22 5.71 10.73
C LEU A 439 -15.00 6.71 11.60
N LEU A 440 -14.94 6.54 12.93
CA LEU A 440 -15.63 7.40 13.87
C LEU A 440 -15.23 8.87 13.76
N GLU A 441 -13.94 9.16 13.55
CA GLU A 441 -13.45 10.54 13.39
C GLU A 441 -14.04 11.17 12.10
N ARG A 442 -14.10 10.41 11.01
CA ARG A 442 -14.69 10.86 9.74
C ARG A 442 -16.19 11.10 9.85
N LEU A 443 -16.91 10.17 10.47
CA LEU A 443 -18.34 10.30 10.70
C LEU A 443 -18.69 11.52 11.58
N GLN A 444 -17.87 11.79 12.60
CA GLN A 444 -18.02 13.00 13.43
C GLN A 444 -17.77 14.29 12.63
N ALA A 445 -16.77 14.32 11.75
CA ALA A 445 -16.49 15.47 10.89
C ALA A 445 -17.61 15.73 9.86
N LEU A 446 -18.30 14.68 9.42
CA LEU A 446 -19.42 14.79 8.48
C LEU A 446 -20.71 15.29 9.14
N LYS A 447 -20.94 14.99 10.44
CA LYS A 447 -22.08 15.53 11.18
C LYS A 447 -22.06 17.06 11.16
N ASP A 448 -23.22 17.67 10.96
CA ASP A 448 -23.36 19.12 11.09
C ASP A 448 -23.29 19.52 12.56
N ALA A 449 -22.64 20.65 12.87
CA ALA A 449 -22.58 21.24 14.21
C ALA A 449 -23.95 21.69 14.78
N LYS A 450 -25.06 21.24 14.19
CA LYS A 450 -26.45 21.63 14.51
C LYS A 450 -27.42 20.45 14.64
N GLN A 451 -26.94 19.25 14.91
CA GLN A 451 -27.80 18.13 15.35
C GLN A 451 -27.41 17.73 16.77
N ASP A 452 -27.71 18.63 17.71
CA ASP A 452 -27.92 18.32 19.13
C ASP A 452 -29.42 18.30 19.42
#